data_AF-A0ABD3NM44-F1
#
_entry.id   AF-A0ABD3NM44-F1
#
_cell.length_a   1.000
_cell.length_b   1.000
_cell.length_c   1.000
_cell.angle_alpha   90.00
_cell.angle_beta   90.00
_cell.angle_gamma   90.00
#
_symmetry.space_group_name_H-M   'P 1'
#
loop_
_entity.id
_entity.type
_entity.pdbx_description
1 polymer ?
#
loop_
_entity_poly.entity_id
_entity_poly.type
_entity_poly.pdbx_seq_one_letter_code
_entity_poly.pdbx_strand_id
1 'polypeptide(L)'
;MHMVMLSSCFIVAYVSYNVGLGLGLVLSDSGSVITSAASRMINANGVSAIFNHPWTDEVVIDTTRLPHFVIHIGPHKTATTYLQGTLCVKSADAILDMDDYYYLGTSLRSFRRRDKLAFDLRSIFNHAPYHRPSSSPPALDEDFAALLRKMRSKNQSGILIHEALHKIRPEYVQVLSENLKEYWNVIVVEGYRPLHEWLVSRFNQFTRDEYTGSMWPDGTGRGGRGELGFPPNLRFGLTTNTRFDHFTYPFLLRNTSIFETSLEVWSKYFDVRLVDIPNLPPRLDGEDPLLMHFMCEIVPGAYNLCLNAPDLANEANVDMSSSQYGRAYESLTSSSWHMHLIDRRLNRKLVRDTIKNYHEVRLNGTELPMLCPPRSEMDVLWQWTLQTDERLFGNTYHHDQKSSSSRREALWASFEKSAQRNKFCSVDVSVLLQKNWKPLFSLLDKIARGEFDAPDTKSTPKIRGEGERQG
;
A
#
# COMPACT_ATOMS: atom_id res chain seq x y z
N MET A 1 52.99 2.25 -10.39
CA MET A 1 52.26 3.31 -11.13
C MET A 1 51.41 4.04 -10.11
N HIS A 2 51.98 5.10 -9.51
CA HIS A 2 51.29 6.00 -8.60
C HIS A 2 50.58 7.06 -9.43
N MET A 3 49.32 7.33 -9.12
CA MET A 3 48.68 8.55 -9.58
C MET A 3 47.95 9.19 -8.40
N VAL A 4 48.64 10.18 -7.85
CA VAL A 4 48.16 11.20 -6.91
C VAL A 4 47.20 12.10 -7.68
N MET A 5 46.01 12.34 -7.16
CA MET A 5 45.11 13.40 -7.63
C MET A 5 44.79 14.30 -6.45
N LEU A 6 45.16 15.56 -6.64
CA LEU A 6 45.18 16.65 -5.68
C LEU A 6 43.78 17.20 -5.40
N SER A 7 43.62 17.59 -4.15
CA SER A 7 42.55 18.41 -3.58
C SER A 7 42.50 19.81 -4.22
N SER A 8 41.30 20.28 -4.54
CA SER A 8 41.01 21.69 -4.82
C SER A 8 39.68 22.07 -4.16
N CYS A 9 39.76 22.71 -2.99
CA CYS A 9 38.65 23.41 -2.35
C CYS A 9 38.30 24.67 -3.16
N PHE A 10 37.04 24.81 -3.56
CA PHE A 10 36.49 26.09 -4.00
C PHE A 10 35.73 26.72 -2.82
N ILE A 11 36.29 27.80 -2.28
CA ILE A 11 35.62 28.73 -1.38
C ILE A 11 34.96 29.78 -2.27
N VAL A 12 33.62 29.83 -2.28
CA VAL A 12 32.87 30.94 -2.88
C VAL A 12 32.45 31.88 -1.76
N ALA A 13 33.12 33.03 -1.68
CA ALA A 13 32.75 34.14 -0.82
C ALA A 13 31.66 34.96 -1.50
N TYR A 14 30.49 35.06 -0.88
CA TYR A 14 29.45 36.01 -1.30
C TYR A 14 29.64 37.34 -0.58
N VAL A 15 29.91 38.38 -1.36
CA VAL A 15 30.01 39.77 -0.92
C VAL A 15 28.60 40.31 -0.71
N SER A 16 28.32 40.81 0.49
CA SER A 16 27.07 41.49 0.86
C SER A 16 27.15 42.97 0.48
N TYR A 17 26.17 43.48 -0.27
CA TYR A 17 25.97 44.92 -0.46
C TYR A 17 25.05 45.46 0.62
N ASN A 18 25.61 46.34 1.46
CA ASN A 18 24.89 47.21 2.39
C ASN A 18 24.42 48.46 1.64
N VAL A 19 23.12 48.77 1.73
CA VAL A 19 22.61 50.16 1.66
C VAL A 19 21.59 50.30 2.78
N GLY A 20 21.93 51.15 3.76
CA GLY A 20 21.10 51.45 4.91
C GLY A 20 20.17 52.65 4.69
N LEU A 21 19.15 52.71 5.55
CA LEU A 21 18.28 53.82 5.97
C LEU A 21 17.01 53.11 6.49
N GLY A 22 16.53 53.22 7.71
CA GLY A 22 16.71 54.14 8.82
C GLY A 22 15.42 54.08 9.66
N LEU A 23 15.50 54.54 10.91
CA LEU A 23 14.43 54.70 11.91
C LEU A 23 13.99 53.45 12.69
N GLY A 24 14.43 53.47 13.95
CA GLY A 24 13.97 52.59 15.00
C GLY A 24 12.59 52.98 15.54
N LEU A 25 11.93 51.96 16.08
CA LEU A 25 10.86 52.08 17.05
C LEU A 25 11.07 50.97 18.07
N VAL A 26 11.48 51.39 19.26
CA VAL A 26 11.52 50.57 20.46
C VAL A 26 10.06 50.38 20.90
N LEU A 27 9.57 49.14 20.92
CA LEU A 27 8.39 48.78 21.68
C LEU A 27 8.70 47.56 22.55
N SER A 28 8.35 47.74 23.81
CA SER A 28 8.64 46.90 24.96
C SER A 28 7.93 45.55 24.94
N ASP A 29 8.61 44.57 25.53
CA ASP A 29 8.06 43.32 26.05
C ASP A 29 6.70 43.51 26.73
N SER A 30 5.70 42.81 26.21
CA SER A 30 4.62 42.25 27.02
C SER A 30 4.23 40.92 26.39
N GLY A 31 4.54 39.83 27.10
CA GLY A 31 4.10 38.49 26.74
C GLY A 31 2.57 38.46 26.71
N SER A 32 2.00 38.33 25.52
CA SER A 32 0.56 38.12 25.34
C SER A 32 0.24 36.64 25.55
N VAL A 33 -0.42 36.35 26.67
CA VAL A 33 -1.21 35.13 26.82
C VAL A 33 -2.41 35.29 25.89
N ILE A 34 -2.43 34.56 24.78
CA ILE A 34 -3.61 34.48 23.90
C ILE A 34 -4.56 33.47 24.53
N THR A 35 -5.56 33.94 25.26
CA THR A 35 -6.78 33.18 25.53
C THR A 35 -7.59 33.11 24.24
N SER A 36 -7.73 31.93 23.63
CA SER A 36 -8.49 31.78 22.39
C SER A 36 -9.98 32.01 22.67
N ALA A 37 -10.53 33.05 22.05
CA ALA A 37 -11.97 33.26 22.00
C ALA A 37 -12.57 32.26 21.00
N ALA A 38 -13.64 31.57 21.41
CA ALA A 38 -14.38 30.65 20.56
C ALA A 38 -14.78 31.32 19.22
N SER A 39 -14.27 30.81 18.10
CA SER A 39 -14.64 31.26 16.76
C SER A 39 -16.09 30.89 16.45
N ARG A 40 -16.98 31.90 16.44
CA ARG A 40 -18.36 31.76 15.95
C ARG A 40 -18.41 32.01 14.44
N MET A 41 -18.54 30.97 13.63
CA MET A 41 -18.97 31.13 12.24
C MET A 41 -20.49 31.13 12.15
N ILE A 42 -21.08 32.23 11.69
CA ILE A 42 -22.51 32.36 11.43
C ILE A 42 -22.77 31.94 9.98
N ASN A 43 -23.49 30.84 9.76
CA ASN A 43 -24.04 30.49 8.45
C ASN A 43 -25.21 31.43 8.12
N ALA A 44 -25.37 31.78 6.83
CA ALA A 44 -26.47 32.55 6.25
C ALA A 44 -27.90 32.08 6.64
N ASN A 45 -28.05 30.87 7.19
CA ASN A 45 -29.32 30.34 7.70
C ASN A 45 -29.57 30.57 9.20
N GLY A 46 -28.73 31.33 9.92
CA GLY A 46 -29.01 31.74 11.31
C GLY A 46 -28.98 30.61 12.35
N VAL A 47 -28.55 29.39 11.98
CA VAL A 47 -28.35 28.29 12.92
C VAL A 47 -26.91 28.35 13.41
N SER A 48 -26.72 28.76 14.66
CA SER A 48 -25.43 28.67 15.35
C SER A 48 -25.22 27.23 15.79
N ALA A 49 -24.47 26.45 15.01
CA ALA A 49 -23.84 25.26 15.52
C ALA A 49 -22.72 25.72 16.47
N ILE A 50 -22.95 25.60 17.78
CA ILE A 50 -21.88 25.70 18.76
C ILE A 50 -21.04 24.44 18.58
N PHE A 51 -19.98 24.54 17.80
CA PHE A 51 -18.92 23.54 17.84
C PHE A 51 -18.21 23.75 19.17
N ASN A 52 -18.46 22.85 20.12
CA ASN A 52 -17.63 22.76 21.31
C ASN A 52 -16.22 22.44 20.81
N HIS A 53 -15.35 23.45 20.80
CA HIS A 53 -13.96 23.27 20.44
C HIS A 53 -13.36 22.30 21.46
N PRO A 54 -12.74 21.18 21.06
CA PRO A 54 -12.31 20.16 22.03
C PRO A 54 -11.26 20.65 23.03
N TRP A 55 -10.72 21.86 22.84
CA TRP A 55 -9.57 22.42 23.55
C TRP A 55 -9.92 23.49 24.61
N THR A 56 -11.12 23.45 25.19
CA THR A 56 -11.58 24.50 26.12
C THR A 56 -10.99 24.45 27.54
N ASP A 57 -10.24 23.41 27.89
CA ASP A 57 -9.50 23.37 29.15
C ASP A 57 -8.14 24.08 28.97
N GLU A 58 -7.74 24.94 29.91
CA GLU A 58 -6.55 25.83 29.89
C GLU A 58 -5.20 25.08 29.78
N VAL A 59 -4.97 24.36 28.68
CA VAL A 59 -3.66 23.88 28.31
C VAL A 59 -2.94 25.05 27.66
N VAL A 60 -1.92 25.59 28.33
CA VAL A 60 -1.01 26.56 27.71
C VAL A 60 -0.24 25.83 26.62
N ILE A 61 -0.67 26.00 25.36
CA ILE A 61 -0.05 25.37 24.20
C ILE A 61 1.09 26.27 23.73
N ASP A 62 2.32 25.76 23.79
CA ASP A 62 3.45 26.42 23.15
C ASP A 62 3.31 26.32 21.63
N THR A 63 2.89 27.43 21.01
CA THR A 63 2.74 27.54 19.55
C THR A 63 4.06 27.76 18.82
N THR A 64 5.16 28.01 19.54
CA THR A 64 6.48 28.23 18.92
C THR A 64 7.13 26.93 18.45
N ARG A 65 6.69 25.78 18.97
CA ARG A 65 7.16 24.44 18.58
C ARG A 65 5.99 23.47 18.47
N LEU A 66 5.42 23.38 17.27
CA LEU A 66 4.37 22.40 16.99
C LEU A 66 4.99 21.02 16.71
N PRO A 67 4.50 19.94 17.33
CA PRO A 67 4.91 18.57 17.02
C PRO A 67 4.41 18.20 15.63
N HIS A 68 5.00 17.15 15.04
CA HIS A 68 4.64 16.71 13.70
C HIS A 68 3.47 15.73 13.72
N PHE A 69 2.61 15.79 12.72
CA PHE A 69 1.57 14.79 12.50
C PHE A 69 1.63 14.29 11.05
N VAL A 70 2.20 13.10 10.86
CA VAL A 70 2.44 12.51 9.55
C VAL A 70 1.26 11.61 9.19
N ILE A 71 0.62 11.85 8.06
CA ILE A 71 -0.52 11.06 7.56
C ILE A 71 -0.12 10.40 6.25
N HIS A 72 0.01 9.07 6.24
CA HIS A 72 0.18 8.32 5.00
C HIS A 72 -1.19 7.96 4.42
N ILE A 73 -1.51 8.55 3.28
CA ILE A 73 -2.66 8.22 2.45
C ILE A 73 -2.18 7.42 1.23
N GLY A 74 -3.03 6.54 0.74
CA GLY A 74 -2.63 5.71 -0.38
C GLY A 74 -3.72 4.70 -0.73
N PRO A 75 -4.06 4.56 -2.02
CA PRO A 75 -4.82 3.43 -2.49
C PRO A 75 -4.21 2.09 -2.04
N HIS A 76 -5.03 1.05 -1.92
CA HIS A 76 -4.48 -0.28 -1.67
C HIS A 76 -3.36 -0.58 -2.68
N LYS A 77 -2.29 -1.25 -2.25
CA LYS A 77 -1.10 -1.55 -3.07
C LYS A 77 -0.14 -0.39 -3.31
N THR A 78 -0.28 0.71 -2.58
CA THR A 78 0.77 1.73 -2.45
C THR A 78 1.41 1.72 -1.06
N ALA A 79 1.74 0.50 -0.61
CA ALA A 79 2.53 0.20 0.59
C ALA A 79 1.96 0.52 1.97
N THR A 80 0.70 0.96 2.06
CA THR A 80 0.05 1.18 3.36
C THR A 80 0.09 -0.07 4.26
N THR A 81 -0.27 -1.25 3.74
CA THR A 81 -0.20 -2.51 4.50
C THR A 81 1.22 -2.83 4.98
N TYR A 82 2.22 -2.49 4.18
CA TYR A 82 3.63 -2.76 4.48
C TYR A 82 4.09 -1.89 5.64
N LEU A 83 3.89 -0.57 5.54
CA LEU A 83 4.20 0.37 6.62
C LEU A 83 3.43 0.05 7.90
N GLN A 84 2.17 -0.36 7.80
CA GLN A 84 1.38 -0.82 8.95
C GLN A 84 1.98 -2.06 9.60
N GLY A 85 2.36 -3.07 8.80
CA GLY A 85 3.00 -4.27 9.31
C GLY A 85 4.29 -3.95 10.06
N THR A 86 5.14 -3.10 9.48
CA THR A 86 6.42 -2.69 10.05
C THR A 86 6.27 -1.88 11.34
N LEU A 87 5.33 -0.91 11.40
CA LEU A 87 5.12 -0.09 12.60
C LEU A 87 4.27 -0.78 13.69
N CYS A 88 3.73 -1.97 13.41
CA CYS A 88 2.95 -2.74 14.39
C CYS A 88 3.77 -3.80 15.14
N VAL A 89 5.03 -4.03 14.79
CA VAL A 89 5.89 -5.03 15.44
C VAL A 89 6.20 -4.64 16.88
N LYS A 90 6.71 -5.58 17.68
CA LYS A 90 6.82 -5.37 19.12
C LYS A 90 7.84 -4.27 19.45
N SER A 91 8.98 -4.30 18.77
CA SER A 91 10.07 -3.33 18.97
C SER A 91 9.72 -1.91 18.55
N ALA A 92 8.79 -1.73 17.60
CA ALA A 92 8.41 -0.40 17.07
C ALA A 92 7.99 0.58 18.17
N ASP A 93 7.29 0.13 19.21
CA ASP A 93 6.81 1.03 20.28
C ASP A 93 7.95 1.69 21.03
N ALA A 94 8.94 0.90 21.44
CA ALA A 94 10.09 1.42 22.17
C ALA A 94 10.91 2.38 21.31
N ILE A 95 11.02 2.09 20.02
CA ILE A 95 11.73 2.95 19.06
C ILE A 95 10.98 4.26 18.82
N LEU A 96 9.66 4.21 18.64
CA LEU A 96 8.82 5.40 18.49
C LEU A 96 8.82 6.27 19.74
N ASP A 97 8.81 5.66 20.93
CA ASP A 97 8.90 6.37 22.20
C ASP A 97 10.25 7.10 22.35
N MET A 98 11.35 6.56 21.79
CA MET A 98 12.66 7.25 21.78
C MET A 98 12.68 8.49 20.89
N ASP A 99 11.78 8.59 19.92
CA ASP A 99 11.65 9.73 19.00
C ASP A 99 10.45 10.65 19.35
N ASP A 100 9.80 10.44 20.50
CA ASP A 100 8.58 11.14 20.90
C ASP A 100 7.44 11.04 19.86
N TYR A 101 7.29 9.86 19.25
CA TYR A 101 6.23 9.55 18.29
C TYR A 101 5.18 8.58 18.84
N TYR A 102 3.93 8.80 18.43
CA TYR A 102 2.82 7.90 18.68
C TYR A 102 2.26 7.36 17.35
N TYR A 103 2.21 6.04 17.21
CA TYR A 103 1.66 5.41 16.02
C TYR A 103 0.15 5.17 16.11
N LEU A 104 -0.57 5.69 15.11
CA LEU A 104 -2.01 5.62 14.93
C LEU A 104 -2.31 4.78 13.68
N GLY A 105 -2.45 3.46 13.83
CA GLY A 105 -2.77 2.61 12.70
C GLY A 105 -3.38 1.29 13.10
N THR A 106 -3.89 0.55 12.12
CA THR A 106 -4.47 -0.77 12.36
C THR A 106 -3.37 -1.82 12.52
N SER A 107 -3.39 -2.54 13.64
CA SER A 107 -2.71 -3.83 13.75
C SER A 107 -3.30 -4.82 12.75
N LEU A 108 -2.48 -5.31 11.81
CA LEU A 108 -2.91 -6.41 10.92
C LEU A 108 -3.19 -7.64 11.78
N ARG A 109 -4.21 -8.43 11.41
CA ARG A 109 -4.74 -9.57 12.19
C ARG A 109 -3.68 -10.61 12.62
N SER A 110 -2.52 -10.65 11.98
CA SER A 110 -1.37 -11.51 12.34
C SER A 110 -0.53 -10.97 13.51
N PHE A 111 -0.59 -9.66 13.80
CA PHE A 111 0.17 -9.00 14.87
C PHE A 111 -0.72 -8.58 16.04
N ARG A 112 -1.67 -9.44 16.44
CA ARG A 112 -2.62 -9.17 17.54
C ARG A 112 -1.88 -8.90 18.86
N ARG A 113 -1.55 -7.63 19.10
CA ARG A 113 -1.41 -7.06 20.44
C ARG A 113 -2.81 -6.84 20.98
N ARG A 114 -3.14 -7.46 22.13
CA ARG A 114 -4.45 -7.28 22.79
C ARG A 114 -4.61 -5.91 23.45
N ASP A 115 -3.52 -5.16 23.60
CA ASP A 115 -3.49 -4.00 24.50
C ASP A 115 -3.47 -2.64 23.76
N LYS A 116 -3.40 -2.63 22.42
CA LYS A 116 -3.53 -1.41 21.63
C LYS A 116 -4.92 -1.35 21.01
N LEU A 117 -5.61 -0.21 21.16
CA LEU A 117 -6.78 0.11 20.35
C LEU A 117 -6.36 -0.04 18.88
N ALA A 118 -6.88 -1.05 18.20
CA ALA A 118 -6.79 -1.09 16.76
C ALA A 118 -7.62 0.08 16.22
N PHE A 119 -6.95 1.11 15.73
CA PHE A 119 -7.62 2.28 15.17
C PHE A 119 -8.24 1.92 13.82
N ASP A 120 -9.49 1.46 13.84
CA ASP A 120 -10.37 1.52 12.67
C ASP A 120 -10.75 2.99 12.46
N LEU A 121 -11.00 3.43 11.24
CA LEU A 121 -11.49 4.79 11.02
C LEU A 121 -12.82 5.09 11.70
N ARG A 122 -13.58 4.05 12.03
CA ARG A 122 -14.75 4.14 12.92
C ARG A 122 -14.41 4.59 14.35
N SER A 123 -13.15 4.52 14.75
CA SER A 123 -12.64 5.08 16.01
C SER A 123 -11.93 6.42 15.82
N ILE A 124 -11.90 6.97 14.60
CA ILE A 124 -11.46 8.35 14.33
C ILE A 124 -12.68 9.27 14.21
N PHE A 125 -13.78 8.75 13.66
CA PHE A 125 -15.01 9.50 13.45
C PHE A 125 -16.22 8.73 13.98
N ASN A 126 -17.21 9.47 14.46
CA ASN A 126 -18.47 8.92 14.98
C ASN A 126 -19.29 8.12 13.94
N HIS A 127 -18.93 8.19 12.66
CA HIS A 127 -19.58 7.50 11.55
C HIS A 127 -18.56 6.94 10.55
N ALA A 128 -18.92 5.85 9.86
CA ALA A 128 -18.07 5.25 8.85
C ALA A 128 -17.90 6.21 7.66
N PRO A 129 -16.69 6.74 7.40
CA PRO A 129 -16.48 7.83 6.44
C PRO A 129 -16.65 7.41 4.97
N TYR A 130 -17.01 6.15 4.70
CA TYR A 130 -17.17 5.55 3.36
C TYR A 130 -18.60 5.11 3.04
N HIS A 131 -19.53 5.19 3.99
CA HIS A 131 -20.92 4.76 3.79
C HIS A 131 -21.83 5.96 3.49
N ARG A 132 -23.09 5.67 3.13
CA ARG A 132 -24.10 6.66 2.70
C ARG A 132 -24.08 7.90 3.61
N PRO A 133 -24.37 9.11 3.06
CA PRO A 133 -24.44 10.33 3.87
C PRO A 133 -25.24 10.09 5.14
N SER A 134 -24.59 10.26 6.28
CA SER A 134 -25.29 10.33 7.54
C SER A 134 -26.13 11.61 7.53
N SER A 135 -27.28 11.59 8.21
CA SER A 135 -28.05 12.81 8.47
C SER A 135 -27.35 13.74 9.46
N SER A 136 -26.41 13.21 10.25
CA SER A 136 -25.56 13.98 11.17
C SER A 136 -24.30 14.51 10.48
N PRO A 137 -23.84 15.72 10.85
CA PRO A 137 -22.56 16.23 10.38
C PRO A 137 -21.42 15.31 10.84
N PRO A 138 -20.33 15.18 10.05
CA PRO A 138 -19.15 14.47 10.49
C PRO A 138 -18.58 15.15 11.74
N ALA A 139 -18.17 14.36 12.70
CA ALA A 139 -17.51 14.82 13.91
C ALA A 139 -16.40 13.83 14.28
N LEU A 140 -15.36 14.37 14.90
CA LEU A 140 -14.29 13.56 15.46
C LEU A 140 -14.86 12.70 16.59
N ASP A 141 -14.39 11.46 16.67
CA ASP A 141 -14.69 10.60 17.82
C ASP A 141 -14.05 11.20 19.08
N GLU A 142 -14.78 11.21 20.19
CA GLU A 142 -14.30 11.87 21.43
C GLU A 142 -13.08 11.16 22.02
N ASP A 143 -12.96 9.84 21.89
CA ASP A 143 -11.78 9.12 22.38
C ASP A 143 -10.55 9.49 21.55
N PHE A 144 -10.73 9.69 20.23
CA PHE A 144 -9.66 10.17 19.37
C PHE A 144 -9.30 11.64 19.66
N ALA A 145 -10.30 12.49 19.89
CA ALA A 145 -10.07 13.88 20.31
C ALA A 145 -9.29 13.95 21.63
N ALA A 146 -9.68 13.13 22.63
CA ALA A 146 -8.99 13.02 23.91
C ALA A 146 -7.55 12.50 23.75
N LEU A 147 -7.32 11.54 22.84
CA LEU A 147 -5.98 11.07 22.51
C LEU A 147 -5.11 12.18 21.91
N LEU A 148 -5.64 12.93 20.94
CA LEU A 148 -4.94 14.07 20.35
C LEU A 148 -4.57 15.11 21.41
N ARG A 149 -5.48 15.42 22.34
CA ARG A 149 -5.21 16.31 23.49
C ARG A 149 -4.07 15.79 24.37
N LYS A 150 -4.10 14.50 24.71
CA LYS A 150 -3.06 13.85 25.51
C LYS A 150 -1.69 13.83 24.80
N MET A 151 -1.66 13.61 23.49
CA MET A 151 -0.43 13.68 22.71
C MET A 151 0.12 15.11 22.71
N ARG A 152 -0.75 16.10 22.48
CA ARG A 152 -0.35 17.50 22.46
C ARG A 152 0.18 17.98 23.82
N SER A 153 -0.44 17.59 24.93
CA SER A 153 0.01 17.95 26.27
C SER A 153 1.40 17.40 26.62
N LYS A 154 1.85 16.36 25.90
CA LYS A 154 3.18 15.77 26.00
C LYS A 154 4.15 16.26 24.94
N ASN A 155 3.71 17.18 24.06
CA ASN A 155 4.42 17.58 22.86
C ASN A 155 4.83 16.39 21.96
N GLN A 156 4.01 15.33 21.94
CA GLN A 156 4.29 14.10 21.20
C GLN A 156 3.82 14.20 19.74
N SER A 157 4.65 13.76 18.81
CA SER A 157 4.34 13.67 17.39
C SER A 157 3.48 12.44 17.07
N GLY A 158 2.79 12.45 15.92
CA GLY A 158 1.90 11.36 15.50
C GLY A 158 2.21 10.83 14.11
N ILE A 159 2.03 9.52 13.90
CA ILE A 159 2.04 8.89 12.57
C ILE A 159 0.73 8.15 12.36
N LEU A 160 -0.10 8.62 11.44
CA LEU A 160 -1.38 8.01 11.06
C LEU A 160 -1.24 7.27 9.72
N ILE A 161 -1.44 5.96 9.73
CA ILE A 161 -1.40 5.12 8.51
C ILE A 161 -2.63 4.23 8.46
N HIS A 162 -3.50 4.47 7.48
CA HIS A 162 -4.70 3.66 7.31
C HIS A 162 -5.11 3.53 5.83
N GLU A 163 -5.32 2.29 5.38
CA GLU A 163 -5.60 1.98 3.97
C GLU A 163 -6.79 2.75 3.42
N ALA A 164 -7.86 2.92 4.20
CA ALA A 164 -9.05 3.57 3.65
C ALA A 164 -8.94 5.11 3.55
N LEU A 165 -7.91 5.77 4.11
CA LEU A 165 -7.81 7.25 4.08
C LEU A 165 -7.85 7.85 2.67
N HIS A 166 -7.45 7.11 1.62
CA HIS A 166 -7.56 7.58 0.23
C HIS A 166 -9.02 7.69 -0.29
N LYS A 167 -9.99 7.06 0.39
CA LYS A 167 -11.41 7.11 0.00
C LYS A 167 -12.23 8.07 0.86
N ILE A 168 -11.57 8.78 1.78
CA ILE A 168 -12.26 9.57 2.80
C ILE A 168 -13.03 10.68 2.11
N ARG A 169 -14.23 10.98 2.58
CA ARG A 169 -15.00 12.08 1.99
C ARG A 169 -14.44 13.44 2.44
N PRO A 170 -14.61 14.51 1.63
CA PRO A 170 -14.04 15.83 1.93
C PRO A 170 -14.44 16.39 3.29
N GLU A 171 -15.70 16.16 3.71
CA GLU A 171 -16.21 16.73 4.95
C GLU A 171 -15.52 16.14 6.19
N TYR A 172 -15.00 14.92 6.10
CA TYR A 172 -14.22 14.30 7.18
C TYR A 172 -12.76 14.76 7.18
N VAL A 173 -12.18 15.06 6.01
CA VAL A 173 -10.85 15.69 5.92
C VAL A 173 -10.90 17.11 6.48
N GLN A 174 -11.98 17.83 6.24
CA GLN A 174 -12.22 19.13 6.86
C GLN A 174 -12.20 19.04 8.39
N VAL A 175 -12.97 18.11 8.97
CA VAL A 175 -13.00 17.88 10.43
C VAL A 175 -11.60 17.57 10.97
N LEU A 176 -10.82 16.72 10.29
CA LEU A 176 -9.42 16.47 10.69
C LEU A 176 -8.58 17.74 10.60
N SER A 177 -8.73 18.53 9.54
CA SER A 177 -7.99 19.79 9.34
C SER A 177 -8.27 20.80 10.44
N GLU A 178 -9.54 21.00 10.79
CA GLU A 178 -9.97 21.91 11.87
C GLU A 178 -9.40 21.46 13.23
N ASN A 179 -9.23 20.15 13.44
CA ASN A 179 -8.68 19.63 14.67
C ASN A 179 -7.16 19.50 14.68
N LEU A 180 -6.46 19.56 13.54
CA LEU A 180 -5.02 19.33 13.47
C LEU A 180 -4.17 20.57 13.13
N LYS A 181 -4.63 21.48 12.28
CA LYS A 181 -3.77 22.54 11.73
C LYS A 181 -3.23 23.53 12.75
N GLU A 182 -4.01 23.85 13.76
CA GLU A 182 -3.62 24.84 14.77
C GLU A 182 -2.61 24.29 15.79
N TYR A 183 -2.46 22.96 15.83
CA TYR A 183 -1.79 22.28 16.93
C TYR A 183 -0.64 21.37 16.49
N TRP A 184 -0.54 21.07 15.18
CA TRP A 184 0.51 20.22 14.62
C TRP A 184 1.06 20.77 13.31
N ASN A 185 2.33 20.46 13.06
CA ASN A 185 2.94 20.53 11.73
C ASN A 185 2.52 19.28 10.94
N VAL A 186 1.40 19.38 10.21
CA VAL A 186 0.82 18.24 9.49
C VAL A 186 1.54 18.00 8.16
N ILE A 187 1.96 16.76 7.93
CA ILE A 187 2.54 16.31 6.66
C ILE A 187 1.65 15.19 6.12
N VAL A 188 1.00 15.42 4.98
CA VAL A 188 0.25 14.37 4.30
C VAL A 188 1.09 13.82 3.17
N VAL A 189 1.20 12.49 3.10
CA VAL A 189 1.97 11.79 2.08
C VAL A 189 1.08 10.82 1.34
N GLU A 190 1.00 10.96 0.02
CA GLU A 190 0.32 10.01 -0.85
C GLU A 190 1.32 9.10 -1.56
N GLY A 191 1.25 7.80 -1.30
CA GLY A 191 2.03 6.81 -2.05
C GLY A 191 1.48 6.62 -3.46
N TYR A 192 2.31 6.85 -4.49
CA TYR A 192 2.01 6.61 -5.90
C TYR A 192 2.67 5.33 -6.40
N ARG A 193 1.94 4.62 -7.26
CA ARG A 193 2.46 3.50 -8.05
C ARG A 193 1.89 3.61 -9.47
N PRO A 194 2.72 3.48 -10.52
CA PRO A 194 2.29 3.43 -11.91
C PRO A 194 1.13 2.47 -12.11
N LEU A 195 0.15 2.91 -12.89
CA LEU A 195 -1.11 2.21 -13.06
C LEU A 195 -0.91 0.75 -13.50
N HIS A 196 0.01 0.47 -14.44
CA HIS A 196 0.27 -0.91 -14.89
C HIS A 196 0.75 -1.82 -13.77
N GLU A 197 1.61 -1.34 -12.87
CA GLU A 197 2.06 -2.14 -11.73
C GLU A 197 0.99 -2.26 -10.65
N TRP A 198 0.30 -1.15 -10.37
CA TRP A 198 -0.77 -1.10 -9.40
C TRP A 198 -1.89 -2.07 -9.75
N LEU A 199 -2.32 -2.09 -11.02
CA LEU A 199 -3.38 -2.98 -11.51
C LEU A 199 -3.02 -4.44 -11.33
N VAL A 200 -1.81 -4.84 -11.71
CA VAL A 200 -1.34 -6.21 -11.50
C VAL A 200 -1.35 -6.56 -10.02
N SER A 201 -0.82 -5.68 -9.16
CA SER A 201 -0.79 -5.90 -7.72
C SER A 201 -2.19 -6.02 -7.11
N ARG A 202 -3.11 -5.14 -7.52
CA ARG A 202 -4.48 -5.08 -7.02
C ARG A 202 -5.28 -6.30 -7.46
N PHE A 203 -5.16 -6.68 -8.73
CA PHE A 203 -5.74 -7.90 -9.28
C PHE A 203 -5.24 -9.15 -8.53
N ASN A 204 -3.94 -9.22 -8.25
CA ASN A 204 -3.35 -10.34 -7.51
C ASN A 204 -3.90 -10.46 -6.09
N GLN A 205 -4.22 -9.33 -5.45
CA GLN A 205 -4.86 -9.37 -4.14
C GLN A 205 -6.31 -9.83 -4.22
N PHE A 206 -7.10 -9.28 -5.14
CA PHE A 206 -8.49 -9.69 -5.27
C PHE A 206 -8.63 -11.18 -5.55
N THR A 207 -7.86 -11.68 -6.51
CA THR A 207 -7.81 -13.11 -6.81
C THR A 207 -7.35 -13.91 -5.59
N ARG A 208 -6.26 -13.50 -4.93
CA ARG A 208 -5.82 -14.18 -3.71
C ARG A 208 -6.91 -14.21 -2.63
N ASP A 209 -7.62 -13.12 -2.40
CA ASP A 209 -8.65 -13.05 -1.36
C ASP A 209 -9.89 -13.90 -1.71
N GLU A 210 -10.23 -14.03 -3.01
CA GLU A 210 -11.23 -14.98 -3.50
C GLU A 210 -10.79 -16.45 -3.36
N TYR A 211 -9.49 -16.71 -3.47
CA TYR A 211 -8.93 -18.06 -3.54
C TYR A 211 -8.25 -18.58 -2.27
N THR A 212 -8.00 -17.73 -1.25
CA THR A 212 -7.29 -18.10 0.00
C THR A 212 -8.15 -18.78 1.05
N GLY A 213 -9.42 -19.08 0.73
CA GLY A 213 -10.19 -20.02 1.51
C GLY A 213 -9.49 -21.40 1.52
N SER A 214 -9.34 -21.99 2.72
CA SER A 214 -8.94 -23.40 2.85
C SER A 214 -9.97 -24.37 2.24
N MET A 215 -11.17 -23.85 1.96
CA MET A 215 -12.28 -24.56 1.37
C MET A 215 -12.35 -24.28 -0.13
N TRP A 216 -12.71 -25.31 -0.90
CA TRP A 216 -13.12 -25.15 -2.29
C TRP A 216 -14.31 -24.17 -2.36
N PRO A 217 -14.49 -23.48 -3.49
CA PRO A 217 -15.57 -22.51 -3.68
C PRO A 217 -16.99 -23.02 -3.33
N ASP A 218 -17.21 -24.33 -3.17
CA ASP A 218 -18.50 -24.97 -2.88
C ASP A 218 -18.63 -25.58 -1.46
N GLY A 219 -17.63 -25.47 -0.57
CA GLY A 219 -17.53 -26.29 0.65
C GLY A 219 -18.60 -26.12 1.73
N THR A 220 -18.90 -24.90 2.23
CA THR A 220 -19.88 -24.71 3.33
C THR A 220 -20.51 -23.29 3.42
N GLY A 221 -21.16 -22.82 2.35
CA GLY A 221 -22.48 -22.20 2.53
C GLY A 221 -22.69 -20.69 2.71
N ARG A 222 -21.70 -19.79 2.53
CA ARG A 222 -21.97 -18.35 2.27
C ARG A 222 -20.91 -17.72 1.37
N GLY A 223 -20.99 -18.05 0.09
CA GLY A 223 -20.11 -17.48 -0.93
C GLY A 223 -20.45 -17.92 -2.35
N GLY A 224 -21.64 -18.50 -2.56
CA GLY A 224 -22.17 -18.73 -3.90
C GLY A 224 -22.42 -17.41 -4.60
N ARG A 225 -21.42 -16.94 -5.34
CA ARG A 225 -21.63 -16.37 -6.68
C ARG A 225 -20.85 -17.28 -7.62
N GLY A 226 -21.62 -17.93 -8.50
CA GLY A 226 -21.25 -19.18 -9.17
C GLY A 226 -20.05 -19.10 -10.09
N GLU A 227 -19.59 -20.28 -10.52
CA GLU A 227 -18.67 -20.50 -11.65
C GLU A 227 -17.63 -19.39 -11.87
N LEU A 228 -16.90 -19.02 -10.82
CA LEU A 228 -15.70 -18.21 -10.95
C LEU A 228 -14.52 -19.14 -11.18
N GLY A 229 -14.56 -19.86 -12.31
CA GLY A 229 -13.31 -20.15 -12.98
C GLY A 229 -12.61 -18.83 -13.24
N PHE A 230 -11.30 -18.85 -13.49
CA PHE A 230 -10.74 -17.81 -14.35
C PHE A 230 -11.68 -17.72 -15.54
N PRO A 231 -12.35 -16.59 -15.83
CA PRO A 231 -12.95 -16.44 -17.14
C PRO A 231 -11.78 -16.67 -18.08
N PRO A 232 -11.88 -17.57 -19.07
CA PRO A 232 -10.92 -17.65 -20.17
C PRO A 232 -10.69 -16.28 -20.85
N ASN A 233 -11.51 -15.29 -20.48
CA ASN A 233 -11.63 -13.94 -20.99
C ASN A 233 -11.14 -12.86 -20.01
N LEU A 234 -10.08 -13.12 -19.24
CA LEU A 234 -9.12 -12.04 -18.93
C LEU A 234 -8.20 -11.81 -20.14
N ARG A 235 -8.77 -11.80 -21.37
CA ARG A 235 -8.49 -10.68 -22.25
C ARG A 235 -8.72 -9.46 -21.39
N PHE A 236 -7.73 -8.59 -21.27
CA PHE A 236 -8.06 -7.28 -20.76
C PHE A 236 -9.17 -6.79 -21.67
N GLY A 237 -10.41 -6.73 -21.18
CA GLY A 237 -11.56 -6.22 -21.91
C GLY A 237 -11.40 -4.71 -22.11
N LEU A 238 -10.27 -4.30 -22.69
CA LEU A 238 -9.96 -2.98 -23.19
C LEU A 238 -10.63 -2.81 -24.56
N THR A 239 -10.94 -3.92 -25.23
CA THR A 239 -11.88 -3.94 -26.34
C THR A 239 -13.24 -4.38 -25.80
N THR A 240 -14.20 -3.50 -26.01
CA THR A 240 -15.59 -3.55 -25.59
C THR A 240 -16.26 -4.88 -25.95
N ASN A 241 -17.35 -5.22 -25.25
CA ASN A 241 -18.42 -6.09 -25.78
C ASN A 241 -18.51 -7.55 -25.30
N THR A 242 -18.06 -7.89 -24.09
CA THR A 242 -18.63 -9.06 -23.38
C THR A 242 -18.91 -8.73 -21.92
N ARG A 243 -19.87 -9.43 -21.29
CA ARG A 243 -20.51 -9.19 -19.98
C ARG A 243 -19.61 -8.81 -18.77
N PHE A 244 -18.28 -8.80 -18.92
CA PHE A 244 -17.30 -8.20 -18.01
C PHE A 244 -17.29 -6.65 -18.01
N ASP A 245 -17.97 -6.00 -18.97
CA ASP A 245 -18.08 -4.53 -19.09
C ASP A 245 -18.70 -3.83 -17.85
N HIS A 246 -19.41 -4.53 -16.97
CA HIS A 246 -20.00 -3.90 -15.78
C HIS A 246 -19.10 -3.85 -14.55
N PHE A 247 -18.06 -4.68 -14.47
CA PHE A 247 -17.14 -4.68 -13.34
C PHE A 247 -15.80 -4.06 -13.69
N THR A 248 -15.14 -4.47 -14.78
CA THR A 248 -13.74 -4.08 -15.00
C THR A 248 -13.60 -2.66 -15.54
N TYR A 249 -14.45 -2.23 -16.47
CA TYR A 249 -14.31 -0.90 -17.10
C TYR A 249 -14.72 0.27 -16.16
N PRO A 250 -15.85 0.22 -15.44
CA PRO A 250 -16.15 1.19 -14.39
C PRO A 250 -15.17 1.11 -13.22
N PHE A 251 -14.62 -0.07 -12.92
CA PHE A 251 -13.56 -0.22 -11.92
C PHE A 251 -12.27 0.44 -12.37
N LEU A 252 -11.83 0.27 -13.62
CA LEU A 252 -10.64 0.91 -14.16
C LEU A 252 -10.83 2.43 -14.22
N LEU A 253 -11.95 2.92 -14.76
CA LEU A 253 -12.24 4.36 -14.82
C LEU A 253 -12.42 5.02 -13.43
N ARG A 254 -13.09 4.34 -12.48
CA ARG A 254 -13.19 4.83 -11.10
C ARG A 254 -11.87 4.75 -10.34
N ASN A 255 -10.97 3.84 -10.73
CA ASN A 255 -9.69 3.66 -10.05
C ASN A 255 -8.55 4.46 -10.67
N THR A 256 -8.59 4.82 -11.96
CA THR A 256 -7.60 5.76 -12.51
C THR A 256 -7.69 7.11 -11.81
N SER A 257 -8.91 7.52 -11.43
CA SER A 257 -9.12 8.75 -10.66
C SER A 257 -8.87 8.57 -9.16
N ILE A 258 -8.50 7.39 -8.64
CA ILE A 258 -8.46 7.19 -7.19
C ILE A 258 -7.33 8.01 -6.54
N PHE A 259 -6.19 8.09 -7.21
CA PHE A 259 -5.07 8.93 -6.79
C PHE A 259 -5.44 10.41 -6.92
N GLU A 260 -6.01 10.80 -8.07
CA GLU A 260 -6.43 12.17 -8.33
C GLU A 260 -7.48 12.65 -7.33
N THR A 261 -8.48 11.82 -7.03
CA THR A 261 -9.56 12.15 -6.09
C THR A 261 -9.01 12.27 -4.67
N SER A 262 -8.16 11.33 -4.24
CA SER A 262 -7.51 11.41 -2.93
C SER A 262 -6.71 12.70 -2.82
N LEU A 263 -5.82 12.95 -3.77
CA LEU A 263 -4.99 14.15 -3.81
C LEU A 263 -5.83 15.43 -3.83
N GLU A 264 -6.85 15.52 -4.69
CA GLU A 264 -7.74 16.70 -4.77
C GLU A 264 -8.47 16.96 -3.44
N VAL A 265 -8.93 15.91 -2.77
CA VAL A 265 -9.65 16.03 -1.50
C VAL A 265 -8.70 16.46 -0.38
N TRP A 266 -7.53 15.83 -0.27
CA TRP A 266 -6.58 16.13 0.79
C TRP A 266 -5.87 17.47 0.58
N SER A 267 -5.51 17.82 -0.66
CA SER A 267 -4.83 19.08 -1.00
C SER A 267 -5.69 20.34 -0.79
N LYS A 268 -7.02 20.20 -0.69
CA LYS A 268 -7.89 21.31 -0.25
C LYS A 268 -7.62 21.75 1.18
N TYR A 269 -7.13 20.83 2.00
CA TYR A 269 -6.93 21.07 3.42
C TYR A 269 -5.46 20.99 3.81
N PHE A 270 -4.62 20.14 3.24
CA PHE A 270 -3.24 19.98 3.68
C PHE A 270 -2.25 20.14 2.53
N ASP A 271 -0.98 20.41 2.85
CA ASP A 271 0.10 20.19 1.90
C ASP A 271 0.31 18.68 1.74
N VAL A 272 0.17 18.17 0.52
CA VAL A 272 0.24 16.74 0.21
C VAL A 272 1.47 16.47 -0.64
N ARG A 273 2.34 15.58 -0.15
CA ARG A 273 3.53 15.12 -0.86
C ARG A 273 3.21 13.83 -1.59
N LEU A 274 3.33 13.83 -2.91
CA LEU A 274 3.21 12.60 -3.69
C LEU A 274 4.55 11.87 -3.73
N VAL A 275 4.57 10.61 -3.31
CA VAL A 275 5.78 9.77 -3.27
C VAL A 275 5.73 8.74 -4.37
N ASP A 276 6.63 8.87 -5.35
CA ASP A 276 6.73 7.96 -6.47
C ASP A 276 7.53 6.70 -6.10
N ILE A 277 6.83 5.70 -5.57
CA ILE A 277 7.44 4.52 -4.94
C ILE A 277 8.45 3.80 -5.86
N PRO A 278 8.16 3.52 -7.15
CA PRO A 278 9.13 2.80 -7.99
C PRO A 278 10.34 3.61 -8.41
N ASN A 279 10.29 4.94 -8.30
CA ASN A 279 11.39 5.84 -8.66
C ASN A 279 12.19 6.29 -7.42
N LEU A 280 11.90 5.72 -6.24
CA LEU A 280 12.76 5.90 -5.08
C LEU A 280 14.17 5.38 -5.37
N PRO A 281 15.21 6.13 -4.98
CA PRO A 281 16.59 5.75 -5.28
C PRO A 281 16.91 4.41 -4.61
N PRO A 282 17.49 3.44 -5.35
CA PRO A 282 17.96 2.22 -4.73
C PRO A 282 19.05 2.57 -3.71
N ARG A 283 19.01 1.94 -2.55
CA ARG A 283 20.03 2.13 -1.53
C ARG A 283 21.20 1.18 -1.74
N LEU A 284 22.41 1.67 -1.46
CA LEU A 284 23.65 0.91 -1.66
C LEU A 284 23.81 -0.25 -0.66
N ASP A 285 23.17 -0.11 0.50
CA ASP A 285 23.11 -1.09 1.58
C ASP A 285 22.12 -2.24 1.31
N GLY A 286 21.34 -2.15 0.22
CA GLY A 286 20.31 -3.14 -0.11
C GLY A 286 19.05 -3.04 0.74
N GLU A 287 18.92 -1.99 1.56
CA GLU A 287 17.73 -1.74 2.37
C GLU A 287 16.52 -1.38 1.50
N ASP A 288 15.32 -1.60 2.07
CA ASP A 288 14.06 -1.26 1.40
C ASP A 288 13.97 0.26 1.15
N PRO A 289 14.01 0.71 -0.12
CA PRO A 289 14.01 2.13 -0.43
C PRO A 289 12.77 2.87 0.08
N LEU A 290 11.62 2.21 0.12
CA LEU A 290 10.37 2.80 0.52
C LEU A 290 10.29 3.00 2.03
N LEU A 291 10.67 1.96 2.79
CA LEU A 291 10.67 2.07 4.23
C LEU A 291 11.67 3.13 4.71
N MET A 292 12.87 3.12 4.14
CA MET A 292 13.91 4.09 4.49
C MET A 292 13.50 5.51 4.10
N HIS A 293 12.96 5.71 2.89
CA HIS A 293 12.46 7.03 2.50
C HIS A 293 11.36 7.53 3.46
N PHE A 294 10.42 6.66 3.83
CA PHE A 294 9.37 7.01 4.78
C PHE A 294 9.92 7.37 6.17
N MET A 295 10.72 6.50 6.78
CA MET A 295 11.18 6.70 8.15
C MET A 295 12.25 7.80 8.28
N CYS A 296 13.09 8.00 7.26
CA CYS A 296 14.24 8.90 7.33
C CYS A 296 13.99 10.28 6.71
N GLU A 297 13.16 10.38 5.67
CA GLU A 297 12.97 11.63 4.93
C GLU A 297 11.59 12.25 5.15
N ILE A 298 10.56 11.42 5.37
CA ILE A 298 9.19 11.90 5.54
C ILE A 298 8.84 12.19 7.00
N VAL A 299 9.31 11.36 7.94
CA VAL A 299 9.02 11.51 9.37
C VAL A 299 10.08 12.39 10.05
N PRO A 300 9.79 13.67 10.36
CA PRO A 300 10.84 14.59 10.81
C PRO A 300 11.33 14.28 12.22
N GLY A 301 12.64 14.26 12.43
CA GLY A 301 13.23 14.07 13.76
C GLY A 301 13.16 12.64 14.30
N ALA A 302 12.65 11.67 13.53
CA ALA A 302 12.58 10.27 13.95
C ALA A 302 13.89 9.51 13.68
N TYR A 303 14.95 9.90 14.38
CA TYR A 303 16.29 9.36 14.18
C TYR A 303 16.37 7.86 14.52
N ASN A 304 15.79 7.46 15.65
CA ASN A 304 15.83 6.06 16.08
C ASN A 304 14.97 5.18 15.16
N LEU A 305 13.83 5.69 14.70
CA LEU A 305 12.97 5.00 13.75
C LEU A 305 13.66 4.78 12.40
N CYS A 306 14.37 5.80 11.90
CA CYS A 306 15.20 5.68 10.70
C CYS A 306 16.32 4.64 10.89
N LEU A 307 17.06 4.71 12.01
CA LEU A 307 18.18 3.82 12.30
C LEU A 307 17.77 2.34 12.42
N ASN A 308 16.59 2.08 12.99
CA ASN A 308 16.09 0.73 13.24
C ASN A 308 15.11 0.22 12.17
N ALA A 309 14.89 0.97 11.10
CA ALA A 309 13.95 0.58 10.03
C ALA A 309 14.23 -0.81 9.44
N PRO A 310 15.48 -1.23 9.14
CA PRO A 310 15.77 -2.57 8.65
C PRO A 310 15.36 -3.68 9.63
N ASP A 311 15.62 -3.48 10.92
CA ASP A 311 15.29 -4.44 11.97
C ASP A 311 13.76 -4.58 12.15
N LEU A 312 13.05 -3.46 12.06
CA LEU A 312 11.59 -3.45 12.06
C LEU A 312 11.01 -4.22 10.86
N ALA A 313 11.59 -4.02 9.67
CA ALA A 313 11.17 -4.74 8.46
C ALA A 313 11.38 -6.26 8.60
N ASN A 314 12.52 -6.65 9.17
CA ASN A 314 12.86 -8.05 9.44
C ASN A 314 11.91 -8.68 10.46
N GLU A 315 11.63 -8.01 11.58
CA GLU A 315 10.69 -8.50 12.60
C GLU A 315 9.28 -8.66 12.03
N ALA A 316 8.86 -7.73 11.17
CA ALA A 316 7.54 -7.74 10.58
C ALA A 316 7.30 -8.99 9.71
N ASN A 317 8.36 -9.71 9.28
CA ASN A 317 8.26 -10.92 8.46
C ASN A 317 7.23 -10.75 7.32
N VAL A 318 7.14 -9.53 6.76
CA VAL A 318 6.20 -9.26 5.68
C VAL A 318 6.78 -9.96 4.47
N ASP A 319 6.34 -11.20 4.26
CA ASP A 319 6.82 -12.04 3.17
C ASP A 319 6.50 -11.35 1.83
N MET A 320 7.48 -10.60 1.33
CA MET A 320 7.42 -9.95 0.03
C MET A 320 7.69 -10.95 -1.10
N SER A 321 8.07 -12.20 -0.77
CA SER A 321 8.37 -13.24 -1.75
C SER A 321 7.10 -13.92 -2.27
N SER A 322 6.26 -13.16 -2.99
CA SER A 322 5.34 -13.82 -3.90
C SER A 322 6.18 -14.48 -4.99
N SER A 323 6.34 -15.81 -4.97
CA SER A 323 7.04 -16.50 -6.05
C SER A 323 6.41 -16.12 -7.38
N GLN A 324 7.23 -15.93 -8.42
CA GLN A 324 6.77 -15.56 -9.77
C GLN A 324 5.62 -16.48 -10.26
N TYR A 325 5.67 -17.75 -9.84
CA TYR A 325 4.70 -18.80 -10.15
C TYR A 325 3.63 -19.05 -9.09
N GLY A 326 3.62 -18.36 -7.95
CA GLY A 326 2.62 -18.58 -6.90
C GLY A 326 1.19 -18.46 -7.45
N ARG A 327 0.98 -17.49 -8.37
CA ARG A 327 -0.28 -17.32 -9.10
C ARG A 327 -0.55 -18.46 -10.07
N ALA A 328 0.46 -18.87 -10.82
CA ALA A 328 0.36 -19.98 -11.77
C ALA A 328 -0.17 -21.25 -11.10
N TYR A 329 0.36 -21.57 -9.91
CA TYR A 329 -0.07 -22.76 -9.18
C TYR A 329 -1.49 -22.64 -8.62
N GLU A 330 -1.91 -21.46 -8.17
CA GLU A 330 -3.30 -21.23 -7.75
C GLU A 330 -4.30 -21.31 -8.92
N SER A 331 -3.94 -20.73 -10.08
CA SER A 331 -4.73 -20.86 -11.31
C SER A 331 -4.86 -22.32 -11.72
N LEU A 332 -3.75 -23.08 -11.72
CA LEU A 332 -3.76 -24.51 -12.02
C LEU A 332 -4.61 -25.30 -11.03
N THR A 333 -4.48 -25.01 -9.73
CA THR A 333 -5.27 -25.67 -8.67
C THR A 333 -6.77 -25.48 -8.92
N SER A 334 -7.18 -24.22 -9.13
CA SER A 334 -8.61 -23.88 -9.30
C SER A 334 -9.16 -24.48 -10.58
N SER A 335 -8.45 -24.32 -11.70
CA SER A 335 -8.90 -24.83 -13.00
C SER A 335 -8.92 -26.36 -13.05
N SER A 336 -7.97 -27.05 -12.41
CA SER A 336 -7.98 -28.51 -12.32
C SER A 336 -9.21 -29.03 -11.58
N TRP A 337 -9.65 -28.32 -10.53
CA TRP A 337 -10.88 -28.65 -9.82
C TRP A 337 -12.14 -28.40 -10.67
N HIS A 338 -12.22 -27.25 -11.33
CA HIS A 338 -13.34 -26.93 -12.24
C HIS A 338 -13.47 -27.92 -13.40
N MET A 339 -12.37 -28.48 -13.86
CA MET A 339 -12.36 -29.53 -14.89
C MET A 339 -12.55 -30.94 -14.33
N HIS A 340 -12.87 -31.08 -13.03
CA HIS A 340 -13.05 -32.34 -12.33
C HIS A 340 -11.83 -33.30 -12.43
N LEU A 341 -10.62 -32.74 -12.54
CA LEU A 341 -9.36 -33.50 -12.57
C LEU A 341 -8.83 -33.83 -11.18
N ILE A 342 -9.38 -33.18 -10.14
CA ILE A 342 -9.02 -33.36 -8.75
C ILE A 342 -10.28 -33.41 -7.89
N ASP A 343 -10.26 -34.24 -6.85
CA ASP A 343 -11.39 -34.45 -5.96
C ASP A 343 -11.54 -33.28 -4.97
N ARG A 344 -12.77 -32.80 -4.78
CA ARG A 344 -13.12 -31.74 -3.82
C ARG A 344 -12.80 -32.08 -2.36
N ARG A 345 -12.59 -33.36 -2.03
CA ARG A 345 -12.21 -33.82 -0.68
C ARG A 345 -10.77 -33.43 -0.35
N LEU A 346 -9.92 -33.21 -1.34
CA LEU A 346 -8.54 -32.82 -1.13
C LEU A 346 -8.47 -31.41 -0.54
N ASN A 347 -7.52 -31.16 0.36
CA ASN A 347 -7.27 -29.80 0.82
C ASN A 347 -6.67 -28.95 -0.33
N ARG A 348 -7.23 -27.76 -0.58
CA ARG A 348 -6.75 -26.86 -1.65
C ARG A 348 -5.25 -26.55 -1.54
N LYS A 349 -4.77 -26.24 -0.33
CA LYS A 349 -3.35 -25.93 -0.08
C LYS A 349 -2.48 -27.13 -0.44
N LEU A 350 -2.88 -28.34 -0.06
CA LEU A 350 -2.18 -29.56 -0.43
C LEU A 350 -2.08 -29.71 -1.95
N VAL A 351 -3.19 -29.52 -2.68
CA VAL A 351 -3.18 -29.61 -4.15
C VAL A 351 -2.20 -28.61 -4.75
N ARG A 352 -2.28 -27.34 -4.35
CA ARG A 352 -1.39 -26.29 -4.85
C ARG A 352 0.07 -26.58 -4.57
N ASP A 353 0.39 -26.97 -3.35
CA ASP A 353 1.76 -27.27 -2.94
C ASP A 353 2.28 -28.51 -3.69
N THR A 354 1.42 -29.49 -3.99
CA THR A 354 1.75 -30.65 -4.83
C THR A 354 2.00 -30.25 -6.28
N ILE A 355 1.16 -29.38 -6.86
CA ILE A 355 1.35 -28.80 -8.21
C ILE A 355 2.68 -28.06 -8.29
N LYS A 356 2.96 -27.21 -7.31
CA LYS A 356 4.22 -26.47 -7.20
C LYS A 356 5.41 -27.42 -7.17
N ASN A 357 5.39 -28.40 -6.26
CA ASN A 357 6.49 -29.35 -6.11
C ASN A 357 6.69 -30.20 -7.37
N TYR A 358 5.61 -30.64 -8.01
CA TYR A 358 5.69 -31.38 -9.27
C TYR A 358 6.35 -30.54 -10.37
N HIS A 359 5.94 -29.28 -10.49
CA HIS A 359 6.54 -28.37 -11.46
C HIS A 359 8.03 -28.10 -11.18
N GLU A 360 8.36 -27.68 -9.97
CA GLU A 360 9.71 -27.24 -9.62
C GLU A 360 10.70 -28.41 -9.55
N VAL A 361 10.26 -29.58 -9.08
CA VAL A 361 11.15 -30.74 -8.87
C VAL A 361 11.09 -31.73 -10.02
N ARG A 362 9.90 -32.16 -10.45
CA ARG A 362 9.76 -33.20 -11.48
C ARG A 362 9.91 -32.66 -12.89
N LEU A 363 9.38 -31.46 -13.14
CA LEU A 363 9.53 -30.77 -14.42
C LEU A 363 10.70 -29.79 -14.42
N ASN A 364 11.55 -29.79 -13.38
CA ASN A 364 12.71 -28.92 -13.25
C ASN A 364 12.39 -27.42 -13.49
N GLY A 365 11.20 -26.98 -13.09
CA GLY A 365 10.75 -25.60 -13.26
C GLY A 365 10.68 -25.13 -14.72
N THR A 366 10.37 -26.02 -15.66
CA THR A 366 10.17 -25.68 -17.08
C THR A 366 9.27 -24.47 -17.26
N GLU A 367 9.49 -23.66 -18.29
CA GLU A 367 8.61 -22.51 -18.54
C GLU A 367 7.15 -22.93 -18.75
N LEU A 368 6.25 -22.29 -18.00
CA LEU A 368 4.82 -22.51 -18.14
C LEU A 368 4.31 -21.77 -19.38
N PRO A 369 3.43 -22.37 -20.20
CA PRO A 369 2.83 -21.66 -21.31
C PRO A 369 1.95 -20.55 -20.76
N MET A 370 2.12 -19.34 -21.29
CA MET A 370 1.44 -18.14 -20.84
C MET A 370 0.47 -17.63 -21.91
N LEU A 371 -0.73 -17.27 -21.51
CA LEU A 371 -1.67 -16.46 -22.28
C LEU A 371 -1.43 -14.99 -21.95
N CYS A 372 -0.77 -14.29 -22.86
CA CYS A 372 -0.49 -12.86 -22.75
C CYS A 372 -1.51 -12.03 -23.56
N PRO A 373 -1.82 -10.80 -23.10
CA PRO A 373 -2.66 -9.88 -23.88
C PRO A 373 -2.04 -9.59 -25.25
N PRO A 374 -2.85 -9.40 -26.31
CA PRO A 374 -2.36 -8.96 -27.61
C PRO A 374 -1.72 -7.57 -27.50
N ARG A 375 -0.85 -7.24 -28.47
CA ARG A 375 -0.12 -5.96 -28.46
C ARG A 375 -1.03 -4.74 -28.38
N SER A 376 -2.18 -4.78 -29.05
CA SER A 376 -3.18 -3.69 -29.01
C SER A 376 -3.73 -3.44 -27.60
N GLU A 377 -3.98 -4.47 -26.81
CA GLU A 377 -4.41 -4.32 -25.41
C GLU A 377 -3.27 -3.76 -24.54
N MET A 378 -2.04 -4.20 -24.79
CA MET A 378 -0.85 -3.67 -24.10
C MET A 378 -0.63 -2.18 -24.39
N ASP A 379 -0.83 -1.74 -25.63
CA ASP A 379 -0.69 -0.33 -26.02
C ASP A 379 -1.76 0.54 -25.34
N VAL A 380 -3.00 0.05 -25.17
CA VAL A 380 -4.04 0.77 -24.41
C VAL A 380 -3.68 0.89 -22.92
N LEU A 381 -3.21 -0.20 -22.29
CA LEU A 381 -2.76 -0.16 -20.90
C LEU A 381 -1.61 0.84 -20.70
N TRP A 382 -0.69 0.90 -21.66
CA TRP A 382 0.39 1.89 -21.66
C TRP A 382 -0.16 3.32 -21.76
N GLN A 383 -1.08 3.59 -22.70
CA GLN A 383 -1.69 4.91 -22.84
C GLN A 383 -2.37 5.37 -21.55
N TRP A 384 -3.09 4.49 -20.85
CA TRP A 384 -3.72 4.83 -19.57
C TRP A 384 -2.71 5.08 -18.44
N THR A 385 -1.63 4.29 -18.42
CA THR A 385 -0.52 4.50 -17.48
C THR A 385 0.08 5.88 -17.69
N LEU A 386 0.37 6.24 -18.93
CA LEU A 386 0.91 7.55 -19.28
C LEU A 386 -0.06 8.68 -18.93
N GLN A 387 -1.35 8.56 -19.28
CA GLN A 387 -2.36 9.58 -18.96
C GLN A 387 -2.51 9.80 -17.45
N THR A 388 -2.50 8.74 -16.65
CA THR A 388 -2.59 8.85 -15.19
C THR A 388 -1.35 9.55 -14.63
N ASP A 389 -0.17 9.19 -15.14
CA ASP A 389 1.10 9.80 -14.75
C ASP A 389 1.15 11.30 -15.12
N GLU A 390 0.74 11.65 -16.34
CA GLU A 390 0.67 13.04 -16.83
C GLU A 390 -0.34 13.88 -16.02
N ARG A 391 -1.44 13.31 -15.53
CA ARG A 391 -2.38 14.06 -14.69
C ARG A 391 -1.85 14.33 -13.29
N LEU A 392 -1.17 13.36 -12.68
CA LEU A 392 -0.61 13.49 -11.34
C LEU A 392 0.64 14.38 -11.31
N PHE A 393 1.50 14.27 -12.32
CA PHE A 393 2.81 14.93 -12.34
C PHE A 393 2.93 16.07 -13.37
N GLY A 394 2.04 16.15 -14.36
CA GLY A 394 2.22 17.04 -15.52
C GLY A 394 1.72 18.47 -15.36
N ASN A 395 0.78 18.75 -14.45
CA ASN A 395 0.11 20.07 -14.43
C ASN A 395 0.31 20.92 -13.16
N THR A 396 0.63 20.37 -11.98
CA THR A 396 0.42 21.19 -10.76
C THR A 396 1.24 20.87 -9.52
N TYR A 397 1.81 19.67 -9.34
CA TYR A 397 2.19 19.25 -7.98
C TYR A 397 3.69 19.23 -7.65
N HIS A 398 4.60 19.30 -8.64
CA HIS A 398 6.04 19.29 -8.35
C HIS A 398 6.85 20.25 -9.24
N HIS A 399 7.55 21.17 -8.59
CA HIS A 399 8.47 22.13 -9.22
C HIS A 399 9.82 21.52 -9.64
N ASP A 400 10.05 20.24 -9.34
CA ASP A 400 11.31 19.57 -9.64
C ASP A 400 11.27 19.01 -11.08
N GLN A 401 11.59 19.88 -12.03
CA GLN A 401 11.64 19.64 -13.47
C GLN A 401 12.76 18.66 -13.89
N LYS A 402 12.82 17.45 -13.33
CA LYS A 402 13.40 16.36 -14.12
C LYS A 402 12.55 16.28 -15.39
N SER A 403 13.19 16.48 -16.55
CA SER A 403 12.49 16.67 -17.82
C SER A 403 11.44 15.58 -17.99
N SER A 404 10.24 15.99 -18.41
CA SER A 404 9.11 15.07 -18.65
C SER A 404 9.49 13.86 -19.52
N SER A 405 10.51 14.01 -20.37
CA SER A 405 11.13 12.92 -21.14
C SER A 405 11.76 11.83 -20.26
N SER A 406 12.60 12.19 -19.28
CA SER A 406 13.29 11.23 -18.41
C SER A 406 12.31 10.41 -17.57
N ARG A 407 11.24 11.05 -17.08
CA ARG A 407 10.16 10.36 -16.35
C ARG A 407 9.42 9.37 -17.25
N ARG A 408 9.04 9.79 -18.46
CA ARG A 408 8.35 8.95 -19.44
C ARG A 408 9.20 7.73 -19.85
N GLU A 409 10.51 7.92 -20.02
CA GLU A 409 11.46 6.84 -20.30
C GLU A 409 11.55 5.84 -19.14
N ALA A 410 11.65 6.32 -17.90
CA ALA A 410 11.66 5.45 -16.71
C ALA A 410 10.35 4.67 -16.57
N LEU A 411 9.21 5.32 -16.82
CA LEU A 411 7.89 4.70 -16.80
C LEU A 411 7.74 3.62 -17.89
N TRP A 412 8.21 3.90 -19.10
CA TRP A 412 8.24 2.94 -20.21
C TRP A 412 9.14 1.74 -19.90
N ALA A 413 10.35 1.98 -19.38
CA ALA A 413 11.27 0.93 -18.99
C ALA A 413 10.66 0.01 -17.90
N SER A 414 9.95 0.57 -16.92
CA SER A 414 9.20 -0.23 -15.93
C SER A 414 8.08 -1.05 -16.58
N PHE A 415 7.35 -0.46 -17.52
CA PHE A 415 6.28 -1.14 -18.26
C PHE A 415 6.80 -2.33 -19.06
N GLU A 416 7.85 -2.12 -19.86
CA GLU A 416 8.50 -3.17 -20.66
C GLU A 416 9.06 -4.28 -19.75
N LYS A 417 9.75 -3.92 -18.66
CA LYS A 417 10.25 -4.90 -17.68
C LYS A 417 9.13 -5.74 -17.09
N SER A 418 7.95 -5.16 -16.87
CA SER A 418 6.77 -5.89 -16.40
C SER A 418 6.20 -6.82 -17.48
N ALA A 419 6.18 -6.39 -18.73
CA ALA A 419 5.75 -7.20 -19.87
C ALA A 419 6.70 -8.40 -20.11
N GLN A 420 8.01 -8.16 -20.14
CA GLN A 420 9.04 -9.19 -20.30
C GLN A 420 9.01 -10.24 -19.18
N ARG A 421 8.62 -9.84 -17.97
CA ARG A 421 8.44 -10.75 -16.82
C ARG A 421 7.08 -11.45 -16.82
N ASN A 422 6.31 -11.37 -17.91
CA ASN A 422 4.99 -11.96 -18.07
C ASN A 422 4.01 -11.54 -16.95
N LYS A 423 4.18 -10.35 -16.35
CA LYS A 423 3.33 -9.93 -15.21
C LYS A 423 1.86 -9.76 -15.59
N PHE A 424 1.61 -9.40 -16.86
CA PHE A 424 0.28 -9.22 -17.45
C PHE A 424 -0.31 -10.51 -18.03
N CYS A 425 0.46 -11.60 -18.05
CA CYS A 425 0.02 -12.85 -18.61
C CYS A 425 -0.58 -13.75 -17.54
N SER A 426 -1.45 -14.66 -17.98
CA SER A 426 -1.99 -15.76 -17.18
C SER A 426 -1.43 -17.09 -17.69
N VAL A 427 -1.50 -18.15 -16.90
CA VAL A 427 -1.05 -19.48 -17.35
C VAL A 427 -2.10 -20.07 -18.30
N ASP A 428 -1.64 -20.64 -19.42
CA ASP A 428 -2.48 -21.43 -20.32
C ASP A 428 -2.75 -22.81 -19.70
N VAL A 429 -3.79 -22.87 -18.88
CA VAL A 429 -4.15 -24.12 -18.22
C VAL A 429 -4.59 -25.18 -19.23
N SER A 430 -5.29 -24.81 -20.29
CA SER A 430 -5.75 -25.75 -21.32
C SER A 430 -4.58 -26.48 -21.97
N VAL A 431 -3.52 -25.75 -22.31
CA VAL A 431 -2.29 -26.34 -22.86
C VAL A 431 -1.54 -27.17 -21.82
N LEU A 432 -1.47 -26.73 -20.56
CA LEU A 432 -0.78 -27.50 -19.52
C LEU A 432 -1.47 -28.83 -19.23
N LEU A 433 -2.80 -28.87 -19.18
CA LEU A 433 -3.55 -30.08 -18.87
C LEU A 433 -3.46 -31.13 -19.99
N GLN A 434 -3.14 -30.73 -21.22
CA GLN A 434 -2.88 -31.63 -22.33
C GLN A 434 -1.45 -32.22 -22.32
N LYS A 435 -0.52 -31.64 -21.54
CA LYS A 435 0.89 -32.05 -21.45
C LYS A 435 1.13 -33.11 -20.36
N ASN A 436 2.40 -33.30 -19.96
CA ASN A 436 2.95 -34.26 -18.98
C ASN A 436 2.43 -34.12 -17.52
N TRP A 437 1.22 -33.62 -17.32
CA TRP A 437 0.59 -33.39 -16.02
C TRP A 437 -0.37 -34.50 -15.61
N LYS A 438 -0.74 -35.42 -16.52
CA LYS A 438 -1.56 -36.60 -16.21
C LYS A 438 -1.03 -37.43 -15.02
N PRO A 439 0.28 -37.68 -14.87
CA PRO A 439 0.79 -38.43 -13.71
C PRO A 439 0.50 -37.73 -12.38
N LEU A 440 0.57 -36.41 -12.34
CA LEU A 440 0.24 -35.63 -11.15
C LEU A 440 -1.22 -35.79 -10.77
N PHE A 441 -2.15 -35.65 -11.71
CA PHE A 441 -3.58 -35.78 -11.41
C PHE A 441 -3.96 -37.20 -10.99
N SER A 442 -3.32 -38.22 -11.58
CA SER A 442 -3.47 -39.59 -11.12
C SER A 442 -2.97 -39.79 -9.68
N LEU A 443 -1.86 -39.14 -9.29
CA LEU A 443 -1.38 -39.17 -7.90
C LEU A 443 -2.37 -38.49 -6.95
N LEU A 444 -2.89 -37.31 -7.31
CA LEU A 444 -3.87 -36.59 -6.49
C LEU A 444 -5.17 -37.39 -6.30
N ASP A 445 -5.65 -38.07 -7.35
CA ASP A 445 -6.81 -38.96 -7.28
C ASP A 445 -6.57 -40.13 -6.30
N LYS A 446 -5.39 -40.75 -6.35
CA LYS A 446 -5.03 -41.82 -5.39
C LYS A 446 -4.95 -41.32 -3.95
N ILE A 447 -4.39 -40.13 -3.72
CA ILE A 447 -4.39 -39.50 -2.38
C ILE A 447 -5.83 -39.26 -1.91
N ALA A 448 -6.72 -38.80 -2.79
CA ALA A 448 -8.14 -38.58 -2.45
C ALA A 448 -8.88 -39.88 -2.08
N ARG A 449 -8.48 -41.02 -2.66
CA ARG A 449 -9.00 -42.35 -2.30
C ARG A 449 -8.36 -42.95 -1.04
N GLY A 450 -7.37 -42.30 -0.45
CA GLY A 450 -6.63 -42.81 0.71
C GLY A 450 -5.67 -43.96 0.36
N GLU A 451 -5.31 -44.11 -0.91
CA GLU A 451 -4.34 -45.14 -1.36
C GLU A 451 -2.88 -44.72 -1.12
N PHE A 452 -2.64 -43.40 -0.98
CA PHE A 452 -1.33 -42.82 -0.71
C PHE A 452 -1.45 -41.76 0.37
N ASP A 453 -0.47 -41.72 1.26
CA ASP A 453 -0.32 -40.61 2.19
C ASP A 453 0.00 -39.32 1.41
N ALA A 454 -0.60 -38.21 1.85
CA ALA A 454 -0.25 -36.91 1.32
C ALA A 454 1.24 -36.66 1.56
N PRO A 455 2.00 -36.20 0.56
CA PRO A 455 3.41 -35.87 0.75
C PRO A 455 3.51 -34.86 1.89
N ASP A 456 4.31 -35.18 2.91
CA ASP A 456 4.52 -34.26 4.02
C ASP A 456 5.16 -32.99 3.46
N THR A 457 4.38 -31.92 3.41
CA THR A 457 4.78 -30.59 2.90
C THR A 457 6.00 -30.01 3.61
N LYS A 458 6.44 -30.61 4.73
CA LYS A 458 7.64 -30.21 5.48
C LYS A 458 8.87 -31.08 5.20
N SER A 459 8.73 -32.23 4.56
CA SER A 459 9.86 -33.10 4.22
C SER A 459 10.14 -33.03 2.72
N THR A 460 11.24 -32.39 2.34
CA THR A 460 11.77 -32.52 0.96
C THR A 460 12.04 -34.01 0.70
N PRO A 461 11.43 -34.64 -0.31
CA PRO A 461 11.66 -36.07 -0.55
C PRO A 461 13.10 -36.27 -1.01
N LYS A 462 13.94 -36.92 -0.19
CA LYS A 462 15.15 -37.56 -0.71
C LYS A 462 14.69 -38.75 -1.53
N ILE A 463 14.68 -38.60 -2.86
CA ILE A 463 14.45 -39.73 -3.76
C ILE A 463 15.64 -40.68 -3.57
N ARG A 464 15.37 -41.85 -2.97
CA ARG A 464 16.29 -43.00 -3.02
C ARG A 464 16.49 -43.31 -4.49
N GLY A 465 17.72 -43.13 -4.99
CA GLY A 465 18.09 -43.54 -6.33
C GLY A 465 17.71 -45.00 -6.54
N GLU A 466 17.10 -45.28 -7.69
CA GLU A 466 16.93 -46.63 -8.20
C GLU A 466 18.33 -47.24 -8.31
N GLY A 467 18.66 -48.10 -7.35
CA GLY A 467 19.84 -48.94 -7.42
C GLY A 467 19.65 -49.91 -8.58
N GLU A 468 20.48 -49.73 -9.61
CA GLU A 468 20.72 -50.69 -10.67
C GLU A 468 20.86 -52.09 -10.07
N ARG A 469 19.89 -52.97 -10.35
CA ARG A 469 20.13 -54.42 -10.32
C ARG A 469 20.73 -54.79 -11.67
N GLN A 470 22.06 -54.83 -11.75
CA GLN A 470 22.73 -55.64 -12.75
C GLN A 470 22.76 -57.09 -12.25
N GLY A 471 22.28 -58.00 -13.10
CA GLY A 471 22.50 -59.44 -12.97
C GLY A 471 23.82 -59.85 -13.59
#